data_AF-H2C7Q1-F1
#
_entry.id   AF-H2C7Q1-F1
#
_cell.length_a   1.000
_cell.length_b   1.000
_cell.length_c   1.000
_cell.angle_alpha   90.00
_cell.angle_beta   90.00
_cell.angle_gamma   90.00
#
_symmetry.space_group_name_H-M   'P 1'
#
loop_
_entity.id
_entity.type
_entity.pdbx_description
1 polymer ?
#
loop_
_entity_poly.entity_id
_entity_poly.type
_entity_poly.pdbx_seq_one_letter_code
_entity_poly.pdbx_strand_id
1 'polypeptide(L)' 'MGVIKVDGRVLKFPSTSPNDLRVTVYDPLRGVPMAELKVIKEGKLRHG' A
#
# COMPACT_ATOMS: atom_id res chain seq x y z
N MET A 1 17.83 0.16 24.33
CA MET A 1 17.31 0.95 23.19
C MET A 1 16.84 -0.05 22.14
N GLY A 2 15.54 -0.24 21.94
CA GLY A 2 15.03 -1.20 20.95
C GLY A 2 15.09 -0.61 19.54
N VAL A 3 15.76 -1.28 18.60
CA VAL A 3 15.79 -0.88 17.19
C VAL A 3 14.48 -1.31 16.53
N ILE A 4 13.67 -0.34 16.11
CA ILE A 4 12.50 -0.63 15.27
C ILE A 4 13.04 -0.94 13.86
N LYS A 5 12.90 -2.20 13.42
CA LYS A 5 13.29 -2.62 12.08
C LYS A 5 12.12 -2.38 11.12
N VAL A 6 12.32 -1.49 10.16
CA VAL A 6 11.38 -1.29 9.04
C VAL A 6 11.78 -2.16 7.85
N ASP A 7 10.80 -2.63 7.11
CA ASP A 7 10.94 -3.62 6.04
C ASP A 7 11.30 -3.01 4.66
N GLY A 8 11.17 -1.69 4.50
CA GLY A 8 11.66 -0.95 3.33
C GLY A 8 10.85 -1.09 2.03
N ARG A 9 9.88 -2.02 1.96
CA ARG A 9 8.93 -2.11 0.84
C ARG A 9 7.95 -0.94 0.84
N VAL A 10 7.58 -0.48 -0.35
CA VAL A 10 6.70 0.68 -0.57
C VAL A 10 5.38 0.24 -1.17
N LEU A 11 4.28 0.84 -0.70
CA LEU A 11 2.96 0.67 -1.29
C LEU A 11 2.66 1.83 -2.23
N LYS A 12 2.31 1.53 -3.48
CA LYS A 12 1.85 2.51 -4.45
C LYS A 12 0.35 2.39 -4.63
N PHE A 13 -0.34 3.49 -4.40
CA PHE A 13 -1.76 3.67 -4.70
C PHE A 13 -1.85 4.42 -6.04
N PRO A 14 -2.23 3.76 -7.14
CA PRO A 14 -2.34 4.40 -8.45
C PRO A 14 -3.53 5.38 -8.50
N SER A 15 -4.47 5.27 -7.57
CA SER A 15 -5.64 6.12 -7.46
C SER A 15 -5.96 6.43 -6.00
N THR A 16 -6.49 7.63 -5.76
CA THR A 16 -7.09 8.01 -4.47
C THR A 16 -8.59 7.74 -4.42
N SER A 17 -9.17 7.27 -5.54
CA SER A 17 -10.59 6.97 -5.64
C SER A 17 -10.92 5.73 -4.79
N PRO A 18 -11.96 5.78 -3.94
CA PRO A 18 -12.41 4.62 -3.19
C PRO A 18 -13.02 3.52 -4.08
N ASN A 19 -13.20 3.77 -5.37
CA ASN A 19 -13.68 2.80 -6.36
C ASN A 19 -12.53 2.10 -7.12
N ASP A 20 -11.30 2.61 -7.01
CA ASP A 20 -10.12 2.00 -7.61
C ASP A 20 -9.11 1.66 -6.52
N LEU A 21 -9.32 0.48 -5.94
CA LEU A 21 -8.74 0.00 -4.68
C LEU A 21 -7.54 -0.93 -4.89
N ARG A 22 -6.86 -0.80 -6.02
CA ARG A 22 -5.65 -1.57 -6.31
C ARG A 22 -4.46 -0.96 -5.59
N VAL A 23 -3.62 -1.81 -5.02
CA VAL A 23 -2.34 -1.39 -4.43
C VAL A 23 -1.25 -2.29 -4.94
N THR A 24 -0.11 -1.70 -5.28
CA THR A 24 1.04 -2.48 -5.71
C THR A 24 2.16 -2.33 -4.70
N VAL A 25 2.72 -3.47 -4.28
CA VAL A 25 3.91 -3.54 -3.44
C VAL A 25 5.14 -3.43 -4.33
N TYR A 26 6.02 -2.50 -4.01
CA TYR A 26 7.30 -2.30 -4.70
C TYR A 26 8.46 -2.50 -3.74
N ASP A 27 9.49 -3.19 -4.23
CA ASP A 27 10.83 -3.12 -3.66
C ASP A 27 11.62 -2.03 -4.43
N PRO A 28 11.98 -0.91 -3.77
CA PRO A 28 12.72 0.17 -4.40
C PRO A 28 14.04 -0.27 -5.03
N LEU A 29 14.66 -1.34 -4.50
CA LEU A 29 15.95 -1.84 -4.98
C LEU A 29 15.81 -2.64 -6.28
N ARG A 30 14.64 -3.25 -6.51
CA ARG A 30 14.40 -4.12 -7.66
C ARG A 30 13.69 -3.40 -8.80
N GLY A 31 13.02 -2.27 -8.52
CA GLY A 31 12.34 -1.44 -9.52
C GLY A 31 11.11 -2.08 -10.19
N VAL A 32 10.74 -3.31 -9.82
CA VAL A 32 9.65 -4.10 -10.41
C VAL A 32 8.55 -4.33 -9.37
N PRO A 33 7.26 -4.29 -9.75
CA PRO A 33 6.15 -4.70 -8.89
C PRO A 33 6.36 -6.09 -8.31
N MET A 34 6.27 -6.24 -6.98
CA MET A 34 6.38 -7.55 -6.34
C MET A 34 5.03 -8.26 -6.23
N ALA A 35 3.97 -7.51 -5.90
CA ALA A 35 2.63 -8.06 -5.70
C ALA A 35 1.56 -6.98 -5.88
N GLU A 36 0.37 -7.40 -6.27
CA GLU A 36 -0.84 -6.58 -6.22
C GLU A 36 -1.71 -7.01 -5.05
N LEU A 37 -2.17 -6.05 -4.26
CA LEU A 37 -3.07 -6.24 -3.13
C LEU A 37 -4.44 -5.66 -3.49
N LYS A 38 -5.49 -6.38 -3.09
CA LYS A 38 -6.86 -5.89 -3.13
C LYS A 38 -7.15 -5.14 -1.83
N VAL A 39 -7.52 -3.87 -1.91
CA VAL A 39 -8.03 -3.16 -0.74
C VAL A 39 -9.47 -3.58 -0.50
N ILE A 40 -9.73 -4.05 0.73
CA ILE A 40 -11.06 -4.32 1.25
C ILE A 40 -11.48 -3.14 2.14
N LYS A 41 -12.70 -2.65 1.95
CA LYS A 41 -13.26 -1.59 2.78
C LYS A 41 -14.07 -2.24 3.89
N GLU A 42 -13.59 -2.10 5.11
CA GLU A 42 -14.34 -2.45 6.31
C GLU A 42 -15.04 -1.17 6.85
N GLY A 43 -16.37 -1.13 6.84
CA GLY A 43 -17.16 -0.02 7.38
C GLY A 43 -17.34 1.21 6.47
N LYS A 44 -17.86 2.32 7.03
CA LYS A 44 -18.14 3.58 6.29
C LYS A 44 -16.94 4.52 6.39
N LEU A 45 -16.34 4.87 5.23
CA LEU A 45 -15.32 5.92 5.15
C LEU A 45 -15.96 7.25 5.57
N ARG A 46 -15.40 7.90 6.59
CA ARG A 46 -15.80 9.24 7.01
C ARG A 46 -14.69 10.21 6.58
N HIS A 47 -15.07 11.28 5.90
CA HIS A 47 -14.17 12.43 5.75
C HIS A 47 -14.36 13.33 6.98
N GLY A 48 -13.26 13.86 7.50
CA GLY A 48 -13.24 15.01 8.40
C GLY A 48 -13.14 16.28 7.58
#